data_AF-A0A662PUV2-F1
#
_entry.id   AF-A0A662PUV2-F1
#
_cell.length_a   1.000
_cell.length_b   1.000
_cell.length_c   1.000
_cell.angle_alpha   90.00
_cell.angle_beta   90.00
_cell.angle_gamma   90.00
#
_symmetry.space_group_name_H-M   'P 1'
#
loop_
_entity.id
_entity.type
_entity.pdbx_description
1 polymer ?
#
loop_
_entity_poly.entity_id
_entity_poly.type
_entity_poly.pdbx_seq_one_letter_code
_entity_poly.pdbx_strand_id
1 'polypeptide(L)'
;MSRFHTIQVSIYAYMLKNKSALDIKWAGCYYLRTGEAYYIRITPEELRRVRDLISRVRSQISRFLEDGKFPRKRSILCKWCPFSNVCRR
;
A
#
# COMPACT_ATOMS: atom_id res chain seq x y z
N MET A 1 -5.20 -3.02 -14.05
CA MET A 1 -4.26 -2.66 -12.95
C MET A 1 -4.52 -3.51 -11.71
N SER A 2 -3.48 -4.10 -11.09
CA SER A 2 -3.62 -4.84 -9.82
C SER A 2 -4.04 -3.92 -8.68
N ARG A 3 -4.89 -4.40 -7.76
CA ARG A 3 -5.32 -3.68 -6.55
C ARG A 3 -4.13 -3.20 -5.71
N PHE A 4 -3.03 -3.94 -5.69
CA PHE A 4 -1.82 -3.56 -4.94
C PHE A 4 -1.13 -2.34 -5.55
N HIS A 5 -1.04 -2.26 -6.88
CA HIS A 5 -0.49 -1.08 -7.56
C HIS A 5 -1.39 0.14 -7.38
N THR A 6 -2.72 -0.03 -7.34
CA THR A 6 -3.66 1.05 -6.98
C THR A 6 -3.32 1.65 -5.62
N ILE A 7 -3.20 0.81 -4.59
CA ILE A 7 -2.89 1.25 -3.22
C ILE A 7 -1.54 1.97 -3.18
N GLN A 8 -0.52 1.42 -3.83
CA GLN A 8 0.81 2.03 -3.89
C GLN A 8 0.78 3.42 -4.53
N VAL A 9 0.11 3.56 -5.67
CA VAL A 9 -0.05 4.85 -6.37
C VAL A 9 -0.81 5.87 -5.51
N SER A 10 -1.90 5.47 -4.84
CA SER A 10 -2.65 6.35 -3.94
C SER A 10 -1.80 6.79 -2.73
N ILE A 11 -0.94 5.91 -2.19
CA ILE A 11 0.02 6.25 -1.12
C ILE A 11 1.02 7.31 -1.59
N TYR A 12 1.60 7.16 -2.78
CA TYR A 12 2.52 8.17 -3.32
C TYR A 12 1.85 9.52 -3.56
N ALA A 13 0.62 9.52 -4.08
CA ALA A 13 -0.16 10.75 -4.24
C ALA A 13 -0.41 11.42 -2.88
N TYR A 14 -0.76 10.65 -1.85
CA TYR A 14 -0.91 11.16 -0.49
C TYR A 14 0.40 11.75 0.06
N MET A 15 1.53 11.05 -0.10
CA MET A 15 2.82 11.54 0.36
C MET A 15 3.24 12.84 -0.34
N LEU A 16 3.06 12.92 -1.66
CA LEU A 16 3.43 14.09 -2.44
C LEU A 16 2.57 15.32 -2.08
N LYS A 17 1.25 15.12 -1.86
CA LYS A 17 0.36 16.18 -1.37
C LYS A 17 0.74 16.70 0.02
N ASN A 18 1.31 15.86 0.88
CA ASN A 18 1.78 16.31 2.21
C ASN A 18 3.16 16.98 2.18
N LYS A 19 3.98 16.69 1.16
CA LYS A 19 5.32 17.29 1.00
C LYS A 19 5.33 18.56 0.14
N SER A 20 4.29 18.77 -0.66
CA SER A 20 4.20 19.86 -1.63
C SER A 20 2.79 20.41 -1.65
N ALA A 21 2.61 21.68 -2.03
CA ALA A 21 1.30 22.30 -2.21
C ALA A 21 0.58 21.83 -3.51
N LEU A 22 1.01 20.70 -4.10
CA LEU A 22 0.48 20.21 -5.36
C LEU A 22 -0.87 19.51 -5.17
N ASP A 23 -1.84 19.94 -5.97
CA ASP A 23 -3.17 19.34 -6.03
C ASP A 23 -3.21 18.22 -7.09
N ILE A 24 -2.81 17.02 -6.68
CA ILE A 24 -2.77 15.85 -7.56
C ILE A 24 -4.19 15.37 -7.84
N LYS A 25 -4.63 15.49 -9.10
CA LYS A 25 -5.94 15.01 -9.56
C LYS A 25 -5.91 13.57 -10.08
N TRP A 26 -4.78 13.16 -10.63
CA TRP A 26 -4.57 11.86 -11.23
C TRP A 26 -3.20 11.34 -10.86
N ALA A 27 -3.11 10.03 -10.62
CA ALA A 27 -1.85 9.34 -10.42
C ALA A 27 -1.93 7.98 -11.11
N GLY A 28 -0.80 7.43 -11.54
CA GLY A 28 -0.81 6.19 -12.32
C GLY A 28 0.49 5.43 -12.25
N CYS A 29 0.51 4.29 -12.93
CA CYS A 29 1.71 3.51 -13.14
C CYS A 29 1.86 3.17 -14.62
N TYR A 30 3.11 3.11 -15.07
CA TYR A 30 3.48 2.73 -16.42
C TYR A 30 4.18 1.37 -16.39
N TYR A 31 3.62 0.39 -17.09
CA TYR A 31 4.14 -0.97 -17.16
C TYR A 31 5.17 -1.06 -18.28
N LEU A 32 6.45 -0.91 -17.94
CA LEU A 32 7.55 -0.91 -18.92
C LEU A 32 7.57 -2.14 -19.83
N ARG A 33 7.17 -3.31 -19.32
CA ARG A 33 7.13 -4.56 -20.11
C ARG A 33 6.12 -4.51 -21.25
N THR A 34 4.95 -3.91 -21.03
CA THR A 34 3.83 -3.91 -21.99
C THR A 34 3.62 -2.57 -22.66
N GLY A 35 4.25 -1.50 -22.15
CA GLY A 35 4.03 -0.12 -22.58
C GLY A 35 2.70 0.48 -22.12
N GLU A 36 1.91 -0.26 -21.33
CA GLU A 36 0.59 0.19 -20.89
C GLU A 36 0.67 1.16 -19.70
N ALA A 37 -0.17 2.19 -19.73
CA ALA A 37 -0.33 3.13 -18.62
C ALA A 37 -1.71 2.99 -17.99
N TYR A 38 -1.76 2.99 -16.66
CA TYR A 38 -3.02 2.98 -15.91
C TYR A 38 -3.05 4.15 -14.94
N TYR A 39 -4.14 4.90 -14.97
CA TYR A 39 -4.34 6.09 -14.14
C TYR A 39 -5.57 5.92 -13.25
N ILE A 40 -5.50 6.51 -12.06
CA ILE A 40 -6.59 6.59 -11.10
C ILE A 40 -6.81 8.04 -10.72
N ARG A 41 -8.07 8.38 -10.46
CA ARG A 41 -8.45 9.69 -9.97
C ARG A 41 -8.18 9.78 -8.48
N ILE A 42 -7.44 10.80 -8.07
CA ILE A 42 -7.13 11.06 -6.67
C ILE A 42 -8.19 12.02 -6.12
N THR A 43 -9.09 11.49 -5.32
CA THR A 43 -10.17 12.25 -4.67
C THR A 43 -9.86 12.48 -3.20
N PRO A 44 -10.50 13.46 -2.54
CA PRO A 44 -10.38 13.62 -1.09
C PRO A 44 -10.75 12.36 -0.31
N GLU A 45 -11.74 11.60 -0.79
CA GLU A 45 -12.15 10.33 -0.20
C GLU A 45 -11.06 9.26 -0.32
N GLU A 46 -10.41 9.15 -1.48
CA GLU A 46 -9.30 8.23 -1.68
C GLU A 46 -8.12 8.56 -0.76
N LEU A 47 -7.79 9.84 -0.61
CA LEU A 47 -6.74 10.29 0.31
C LEU A 47 -7.08 9.99 1.78
N ARG A 48 -8.35 10.15 2.18
CA ARG A 48 -8.81 9.73 3.52
C ARG A 48 -8.61 8.23 3.73
N ARG A 49 -9.05 7.40 2.78
CA ARG A 49 -8.91 5.94 2.85
C ARG A 49 -7.45 5.51 2.97
N VAL A 50 -6.56 6.15 2.22
CA VAL A 50 -5.11 5.92 2.30
C VAL A 50 -4.57 6.29 3.66
N ARG A 51 -4.90 7.48 4.18
CA ARG A 51 -4.49 7.91 5.52
C ARG A 51 -4.94 6.92 6.59
N ASP A 52 -6.20 6.50 6.54
CA ASP A 52 -6.78 5.59 7.52
C ASP A 52 -6.15 4.19 7.43
N LEU A 53 -5.84 3.73 6.20
CA LEU A 53 -5.08 2.50 5.97
C LEU A 53 -3.68 2.58 6.58
N ILE A 54 -2.94 3.66 6.31
CA ILE A 54 -1.58 3.87 6.87
C ILE A 54 -1.63 3.90 8.39
N SER A 55 -2.58 4.66 8.96
CA SER A 55 -2.77 4.76 10.41
C SER A 55 -3.04 3.39 11.03
N ARG A 56 -4.00 2.64 10.48
CA ARG A 56 -4.33 1.29 10.95
C ARG A 56 -3.14 0.34 10.87
N VAL A 57 -2.41 0.32 9.76
CA VAL A 57 -1.25 -0.55 9.58
C VAL A 57 -0.14 -0.17 10.57
N ARG A 58 0.12 1.12 10.77
CA ARG A 58 1.08 1.61 11.76
C ARG A 58 0.71 1.16 13.17
N SER A 59 -0.54 1.35 13.59
CA SER A 59 -1.01 0.93 14.92
C SER A 59 -0.86 -0.59 15.13
N GLN A 60 -1.15 -1.40 14.11
CA GLN A 60 -0.95 -2.85 14.18
C GLN A 60 0.53 -3.21 14.33
N ILE A 61 1.40 -2.61 13.53
CA ILE A 61 2.85 -2.85 13.59
C ILE A 61 3.39 -2.46 14.96
N SER A 62 3.04 -1.28 15.49
CA SER A 62 3.48 -0.84 16.81
C SER A 62 3.08 -1.83 17.90
N ARG A 63 1.83 -2.29 17.91
CA ARG A 63 1.36 -3.29 18.87
C ARG A 63 2.13 -4.62 18.76
N PHE A 64 2.41 -5.09 17.55
CA PHE A 64 3.15 -6.35 17.37
C PHE A 64 4.62 -6.24 17.78
N LEU A 65 5.22 -5.06 17.65
CA LEU A 65 6.56 -4.77 18.14
C LEU A 65 6.61 -4.77 19.67
N GLU A 66 5.60 -4.21 20.33
CA GLU A 66 5.47 -4.23 21.80
C GLU A 66 5.25 -5.65 22.34
N ASP A 67 4.31 -6.40 21.75
CA ASP A 67 3.96 -7.74 22.20
C ASP A 67 4.97 -8.82 21.76
N GLY A 68 5.87 -8.49 20.82
CA GLY A 68 6.79 -9.43 20.15
C GLY A 68 6.07 -10.53 19.33
N LYS A 69 4.75 -10.38 19.12
CA LYS A 69 3.88 -11.40 18.52
C LYS A 69 3.34 -10.91 17.18
N PHE A 70 3.77 -11.56 16.11
CA PHE A 70 3.29 -11.30 14.75
C PHE A 70 2.29 -12.39 14.34
N PRO A 71 0.97 -12.11 14.34
CA PRO A 71 -0.02 -13.11 14.00
C PRO A 71 0.09 -13.49 12.51
N ARG A 72 0.06 -14.79 12.24
CA ARG A 72 0.15 -15.28 10.87
C ARG A 72 -1.15 -15.03 10.12
N LYS A 73 -1.06 -14.35 8.98
CA LYS A 73 -2.18 -14.16 8.06
C LYS A 73 -1.91 -14.91 6.75
N ARG A 74 -2.38 -16.16 6.67
CA ARG A 74 -2.26 -16.95 5.44
C ARG A 74 -3.00 -16.25 4.30
N SER A 75 -2.35 -16.19 3.15
CA SER A 75 -2.94 -15.68 1.91
C SER A 75 -2.39 -16.46 0.73
N ILE A 76 -2.98 -16.27 -0.44
CA ILE A 76 -2.46 -16.85 -1.68
C ILE A 76 -1.01 -16.44 -1.93
N LEU A 77 -0.60 -15.26 -1.44
CA LEU A 77 0.76 -14.73 -1.57
C LEU A 77 1.82 -15.53 -0.80
N CYS A 78 1.42 -16.35 0.18
CA CYS A 78 2.37 -17.19 0.93
C CYS A 78 3.13 -18.17 0.03
N LYS A 79 2.55 -18.60 -1.10
CA LYS A 79 3.19 -19.48 -2.08
C LYS A 79 4.41 -18.85 -2.76
N TRP A 80 4.44 -17.52 -2.85
CA TRP A 80 5.52 -16.75 -3.47
C TRP A 80 6.33 -15.95 -2.45
N CYS A 81 6.13 -16.20 -1.15
CA CYS A 81 6.81 -15.47 -0.09
C CYS A 81 8.21 -16.07 0.16
N PRO A 82 9.30 -15.28 0.04
CA PRO A 82 10.66 -15.77 0.26
C PRO A 82 10.95 -16.15 1.72
N PHE A 83 10.12 -15.70 2.66
CA PHE A 83 10.26 -15.96 4.10
C PHE A 83 9.36 -17.11 4.60
N SER A 84 8.76 -17.87 3.68
CA SER A 84 7.85 -18.98 4.03
C SER A 84 8.50 -20.04 4.92
N ASN A 85 9.82 -20.22 4.80
CA ASN A 85 10.62 -21.16 5.58
C ASN A 85 10.81 -20.74 7.05
N VAL A 86 10.75 -19.45 7.39
CA VAL A 86 10.89 -18.92 8.76
C VAL A 86 9.55 -18.50 9.37
N CYS A 87 8.52 -18.29 8.54
CA CYS A 87 7.14 -18.09 8.95
C CYS A 87 6.48 -19.41 9.38
N ARG A 88 7.08 -20.07 10.40
CA ARG A 88 6.70 -21.42 10.87
C ARG A 88 5.57 -21.43 11.89
N ARG A 89 5.27 -20.30 12.52
CA ARG A 89 4.17 -20.14 13.49
C ARG A 89 3.14 -19.19 12.91
#